data_AF-A0A7C4AHQ7-F1
#
_entry.id   AF-A0A7C4AHQ7-F1
#
_cell.length_a   1.000
_cell.length_b   1.000
_cell.length_c   1.000
_cell.angle_alpha   90.00
_cell.angle_beta   90.00
_cell.angle_gamma   90.00
#
_symmetry.space_group_name_H-M   'P 1'
#
loop_
_entity.id
_entity.type
_entity.pdbx_description
1 polymer ?
#
loop_
_entity_poly.entity_id
_entity_poly.type
_entity_poly.pdbx_seq_one_letter_code
_entity_poly.pdbx_strand_id
1 'polypeptide(L)' 'MDIHGTTILAVRDASGVAMAGDGQVTFGQAVAMKHSARKVRRLYKERVLAGFAGSTADAFTLFERFEAKLEEF' A
#
# COMPACT_ATOMS: atom_id res chain seq x y z
N MET A 1 5.34 -23.29 -5.56
CA MET A 1 4.58 -22.09 -5.95
C MET A 1 4.94 -21.06 -4.88
N ASP A 2 6.01 -20.31 -5.10
CA ASP A 2 6.56 -19.46 -4.05
C ASP A 2 5.90 -18.09 -4.16
N ILE A 3 4.92 -17.87 -3.29
CA ILE A 3 4.40 -16.53 -3.04
C ILE A 3 5.55 -15.75 -2.39
N HIS A 4 6.23 -14.91 -3.17
CA HIS A 4 7.07 -13.86 -2.60
C HIS A 4 6.13 -12.88 -1.88
N GLY A 5 6.07 -12.98 -0.56
CA GLY A 5 5.31 -12.05 0.27
C GLY A 5 5.86 -10.63 0.15
N THR A 6 4.99 -9.62 0.30
CA THR A 6 5.42 -8.23 0.45
C THR A 6 5.68 -7.95 1.92
N THR A 7 6.83 -7.36 2.24
CA THR A 7 7.15 -6.81 3.55
C THR A 7 6.83 -5.33 3.57
N ILE A 8 6.11 -4.89 4.61
CA ILE A 8 5.89 -3.47 4.90
C ILE A 8 6.47 -3.19 6.29
N LEU A 9 7.31 -2.15 6.38
CA LEU A 9 7.93 -1.69 7.62
C LEU A 9 7.53 -0.25 7.88
N ALA A 10 7.30 0.09 9.15
CA ALA A 10 7.10 1.46 9.60
C ALA A 10 7.99 1.75 10.81
N VAL A 11 8.63 2.90 10.80
CA VAL A 11 9.44 3.42 11.90
C VAL A 11 8.86 4.77 12.31
N ARG A 12 8.78 5.00 13.62
CA ARG A 12 8.34 6.26 14.21
C ARG A 12 9.35 6.70 15.26
N ASP A 13 9.71 7.97 15.21
CA ASP A 13 10.52 8.65 16.21
C ASP A 13 9.92 10.03 16.53
N ALA A 14 10.67 10.86 17.27
CA ALA A 14 10.24 12.21 17.62
C ALA A 14 10.16 13.17 16.41
N SER A 15 10.84 12.86 15.30
CA SER A 15 10.88 13.67 14.08
C SER A 15 9.75 13.33 13.11
N GLY A 16 9.19 12.12 13.20
CA GLY A 16 8.03 11.74 12.38
C GLY A 16 7.90 10.23 12.16
N VAL A 17 7.31 9.89 11.00
CA VAL A 17 7.04 8.51 10.59
C VAL A 17 7.61 8.26 9.20
N ALA A 18 8.31 7.15 9.05
CA ALA A 18 8.72 6.61 7.76
C ALA A 18 8.06 5.24 7.55
N MET A 19 7.64 4.94 6.32
CA MET A 19 7.15 3.62 5.93
C MET A 19 7.77 3.22 4.59
N ALA A 20 8.16 1.96 4.48
CA ALA A 20 8.74 1.39 3.28
C ALA A 20 8.24 -0.04 3.06
N GLY A 21 8.40 -0.53 1.84
CA GLY A 21 8.12 -1.93 1.51
C GLY A 21 8.97 -2.41 0.34
N ASP A 22 9.13 -3.73 0.25
CA ASP A 22 9.98 -4.41 -0.74
C ASP A 22 9.27 -4.70 -2.08
N GLY A 23 7.95 -4.51 -2.16
CA GLY A 23 7.13 -5.04 -3.25
C GLY A 23 6.77 -4.05 -4.36
N GLN A 24 7.12 -4.43 -5.60
CA GLN A 24 6.47 -3.95 -6.83
C GLN A 24 5.30 -4.88 -7.18
N VAL A 25 4.18 -4.33 -7.66
CA VAL A 25 2.96 -5.10 -7.95
C VAL A 25 3.08 -5.88 -9.27
N THR A 26 2.84 -7.19 -9.21
CA THR A 26 2.74 -8.08 -10.38
C THR A 26 1.31 -8.66 -10.47
N PHE A 27 0.71 -8.64 -11.66
CA PHE A 27 -0.59 -9.24 -11.94
C PHE A 27 -0.45 -10.25 -13.10
N GLY A 28 -0.19 -11.53 -12.77
CA GLY A 28 0.05 -12.58 -13.77
C GLY A 28 1.33 -12.39 -14.60
N GLN A 29 1.34 -12.87 -15.86
CA GLN A 29 2.46 -12.71 -16.82
C GLN A 29 2.51 -11.35 -17.53
N ALA A 30 1.51 -10.49 -17.33
CA ALA A 30 1.47 -9.17 -17.93
C ALA A 30 1.96 -8.14 -16.91
N VAL A 31 3.23 -7.77 -17.00
CA VAL A 31 3.73 -6.53 -16.41
C VAL A 31 3.19 -5.37 -17.26
N ALA A 32 1.95 -4.98 -17.00
CA ALA A 32 1.25 -3.98 -17.80
C ALA A 32 0.02 -3.48 -17.00
N MET A 33 -0.24 -2.20 -16.79
CA MET A 33 0.35 -0.98 -17.35
C MET A 33 0.01 0.21 -16.44
N LYS A 34 0.90 1.21 -16.47
CA LYS A 34 0.67 2.63 -16.14
C LYS A 34 0.45 2.97 -14.66
N HIS A 35 1.48 3.61 -14.08
CA HIS A 35 1.52 4.22 -12.75
C HIS A 35 1.38 3.25 -11.57
N SER A 36 2.45 2.49 -11.34
CA SER A 36 2.91 1.96 -10.04
C SER A 36 1.82 1.80 -8.97
N ALA A 37 1.17 0.65 -8.93
CA ALA A 37 0.46 0.23 -7.72
C ALA A 37 1.50 0.13 -6.59
N ARG A 38 1.67 1.21 -5.82
CA ARG A 38 2.56 1.26 -4.68
C ARG A 38 1.84 0.63 -3.49
N LYS A 39 2.48 -0.38 -2.89
CA LYS A 39 1.99 -1.07 -1.68
C LYS A 39 2.02 -0.16 -0.45
N VAL A 40 2.80 0.93 -0.50
CA VAL A 40 2.76 2.06 0.44
C VAL A 40 2.18 3.27 -0.30
N ARG A 41 1.15 3.90 0.26
CA ARG A 41 0.49 5.06 -0.33
C ARG A 41 -0.01 6.01 0.74
N ARG A 42 -0.13 7.27 0.34
CA ARG A 42 -0.74 8.30 1.16
C ARG A 42 -2.23 8.37 0.83
N LEU A 43 -3.05 8.53 1.86
CA LEU A 43 -4.51 8.61 1.82
C LEU A 43 -4.94 9.86 2.59
N TYR A 44 -6.23 10.20 2.48
CA TYR A 44 -6.89 11.28 3.21
C TYR A 44 -6.11 12.59 3.11
N LYS A 45 -6.11 13.17 1.90
CA LYS A 45 -5.44 14.44 1.59
C LYS A 45 -3.97 14.42 2.01
N GLU A 46 -3.30 13.31 1.72
CA GLU A 46 -1.88 13.04 2.01
C GLU A 46 -1.49 12.98 3.50
N ARG A 47 -2.47 12.96 4.42
CA ARG A 47 -2.23 12.98 5.87
C ARG A 47 -2.01 11.62 6.50
N VAL A 48 -2.49 10.55 5.87
CA VAL A 48 -2.38 9.18 6.38
C VAL A 48 -1.43 8.38 5.50
N LEU A 49 -0.45 7.72 6.11
CA LEU A 49 0.45 6.79 5.42
C LEU A 49 -0.04 5.36 5.66
N ALA A 50 -0.34 4.64 4.58
CA ALA A 50 -0.88 3.29 4.66
C ALA A 50 -0.06 2.32 3.79
N GLY A 51 0.19 1.12 4.31
CA GLY A 51 0.93 0.08 3.63
C GLY A 51 0.23 -1.28 3.76
N PHE A 52 0.27 -2.11 2.71
CA PHE A 52 -0.40 -3.40 2.70
C PHE A 52 0.52 -4.55 2.30
N ALA A 53 0.63 -5.56 3.18
CA ALA A 53 1.30 -6.83 2.94
C ALA A 53 0.24 -7.92 2.66
N GLY A 54 0.21 -8.45 1.43
CA GLY A 54 -0.82 -9.42 1.00
C GLY A 54 -1.07 -9.36 -0.49
N SER A 55 -2.19 -9.94 -0.95
CA SER A 55 -2.55 -9.90 -2.37
C SER A 55 -2.74 -8.46 -2.85
N THR A 56 -2.38 -8.18 -4.10
CA THR A 56 -2.55 -6.85 -4.67
C THR A 56 -4.03 -6.47 -4.80
N ALA A 57 -4.88 -7.42 -5.16
CA ALA A 57 -6.30 -7.18 -5.35
C ALA A 57 -6.97 -6.74 -4.03
N ASP A 58 -6.68 -7.43 -2.93
CA ASP A 58 -7.22 -7.08 -1.61
C ASP A 58 -6.71 -5.71 -1.14
N ALA A 59 -5.45 -5.37 -1.46
CA ALA A 59 -4.87 -4.08 -1.10
C ALA A 59 -5.68 -2.91 -1.65
N PHE A 60 -6.08 -2.97 -2.93
CA PHE A 60 -6.87 -1.90 -3.57
C PHE A 60 -8.23 -1.73 -2.89
N THR A 61 -8.96 -2.83 -2.71
CA THR A 61 -10.28 -2.78 -2.06
C THR A 61 -10.19 -2.26 -0.62
N LEU A 62 -9.16 -2.65 0.14
CA LEU A 62 -8.99 -2.18 1.51
C LEU A 62 -8.58 -0.71 1.57
N PHE A 63 -7.75 -0.23 0.66
CA PHE A 63 -7.43 1.19 0.58
C PHE A 63 -8.66 2.03 0.23
N GLU A 64 -9.47 1.61 -0.73
CA GLU A 64 -10.72 2.30 -1.08
C GLU A 64 -11.69 2.38 0.12
N ARG A 65 -11.89 1.26 0.82
CA ARG A 65 -12.74 1.22 2.03
C ARG A 65 -12.20 2.11 3.14
N PHE A 66 -10.89 2.13 3.32
CA PHE A 66 -10.27 2.95 4.36
C PHE A 66 -10.37 4.45 4.05
N GLU A 67 -10.11 4.85 2.80
CA GLU A 67 -10.28 6.22 2.33
C GLU A 67 -11.73 6.70 2.52
N ALA A 68 -12.71 5.89 2.09
CA ALA A 68 -14.13 6.20 2.28
C ALA A 68 -14.48 6.41 3.75
N LYS A 69 -13.94 5.56 4.63
CA LYS A 69 -14.18 5.69 6.07
C LYS A 69 -13.52 6.93 6.67
N LEU A 70 -12.37 7.34 6.17
CA LEU A 70 -11.68 8.56 6.64
C LEU A 70 -12.43 9.83 6.22
N GLU A 71 -13.07 9.86 5.05
CA GLU A 71 -13.89 11.01 4.61
C GLU A 71 -15.23 11.16 5.37
N GLU A 72 -15.66 10.13 6.11
CA GLU A 72 -16.82 10.24 7.03
C GLU A 72 -16.50 11.03 8.32
N PHE A 73 -15.21 11.29 8.62
CA PHE A 73 -14.75 12.01 9.81
C PHE A 73 -14.12 13.37 9.46
#